data_AF-A0A5C7MLB6-F1
#
_entry.id   AF-A0A5C7MLB6-F1
#
_cell.length_a   1.000
_cell.length_b   1.000
_cell.length_c   1.000
_cell.angle_alpha   90.00
_cell.angle_beta   90.00
_cell.angle_gamma   90.00
#
_symmetry.space_group_name_H-M   'P 1'
#
loop_
_entity.id
_entity.type
_entity.pdbx_description
1 polymer ?
#
loop_
_entity_poly.entity_id
_entity_poly.type
_entity_poly.pdbx_seq_one_letter_code
_entity_poly.pdbx_strand_id
1 'polypeptide(L)' 'MRLTEFTLLIEEQFGAARGAALVSDHVLAVLGGRTPAQAIEAGVEPRDVWRALCADFDVPRDQW' A
#
# COMPACT_ATOMS: atom_id res chain seq x y z
N MET A 1 -1.70 8.70 -8.00
CA MET A 1 -3.04 8.07 -7.91
C MET A 1 -3.75 8.71 -6.75
N ARG A 2 -5.08 8.78 -6.76
CA ARG A 2 -5.83 9.31 -5.62
C ARG A 2 -5.89 8.27 -4.50
N LEU A 3 -6.14 8.74 -3.27
CA LEU A 3 -6.27 7.87 -2.11
C LEU A 3 -7.39 6.83 -2.27
N THR A 4 -8.52 7.22 -2.87
CA THR A 4 -9.63 6.29 -3.14
C THR A 4 -9.24 5.17 -4.11
N GLU A 5 -8.44 5.48 -5.15
CA GLU A 5 -7.94 4.47 -6.08
C GLU A 5 -6.98 3.49 -5.39
N PHE A 6 -6.13 4.01 -4.50
CA PHE A 6 -5.26 3.18 -3.66
C PHE A 6 -6.05 2.22 -2.78
N THR A 7 -7.09 2.72 -2.08
CA THR A 7 -7.93 1.87 -1.23
C THR A 7 -8.60 0.77 -2.04
N LEU A 8 -9.16 1.09 -3.21
CA LEU A 8 -9.80 0.10 -4.08
C LEU A 8 -8.80 -0.99 -4.52
N LEU A 9 -7.61 -0.62 -4.97
CA LEU A 9 -6.59 -1.60 -5.40
C LEU A 9 -6.13 -2.50 -4.25
N ILE A 10 -6.04 -1.97 -3.03
CA ILE A 10 -5.73 -2.76 -1.84
C ILE A 10 -6.82 -3.80 -1.57
N GLU A 11 -8.09 -3.38 -1.65
CA GLU A 11 -9.23 -4.28 -1.46
C GLU A 11 -9.31 -5.33 -2.57
N GLU A 12 -9.04 -4.96 -3.82
CA GLU A 12 -9.04 -5.87 -4.97
C GLU A 12 -7.92 -6.91 -4.88
N GLN A 13 -6.69 -6.50 -4.53
CA GLN A 13 -5.57 -7.44 -4.48
C GLN A 13 -5.52 -8.29 -3.22
N PHE A 14 -5.87 -7.72 -2.08
CA PHE A 14 -5.66 -8.38 -0.79
C PHE A 14 -6.95 -8.70 -0.06
N GLY A 15 -8.11 -8.25 -0.57
CA GLY A 15 -9.41 -8.37 0.09
C GLY A 15 -9.61 -7.27 1.14
N ALA A 16 -10.86 -6.85 1.37
CA ALA A 16 -11.16 -5.73 2.27
C ALA A 16 -10.61 -5.89 3.70
N ALA A 17 -10.84 -7.05 4.34
CA ALA A 17 -10.42 -7.27 5.71
C ALA A 17 -8.89 -7.31 5.88
N ARG A 18 -8.20 -8.05 5.02
CA ARG A 18 -6.73 -8.15 5.07
C ARG A 18 -6.07 -6.87 4.57
N GLY A 19 -6.64 -6.21 3.56
CA GLY A 19 -6.17 -4.94 3.02
C GLY A 19 -6.16 -3.83 4.08
N ALA A 20 -7.23 -3.72 4.87
CA ALA A 20 -7.29 -2.77 5.99
C ALA A 20 -6.20 -3.03 7.04
N ALA A 21 -5.95 -4.31 7.37
CA ALA A 21 -4.87 -4.69 8.27
C ALA A 21 -3.49 -4.37 7.68
N LEU A 22 -3.26 -4.64 6.39
CA LEU A 22 -1.99 -4.30 5.72
C LEU A 22 -1.70 -2.79 5.75
N VAL A 23 -2.72 -1.97 5.49
CA VAL A 23 -2.57 -0.51 5.53
C VAL A 23 -2.16 0.00 6.91
N SER A 24 -2.63 -0.68 7.96
CA SER A 24 -2.45 -0.25 9.35
C SER A 24 -1.20 -0.85 10.01
N ASP A 25 -0.84 -2.09 9.66
CA ASP A 25 0.12 -2.90 10.42
C ASP A 25 1.37 -3.29 9.62
N HIS A 26 1.32 -3.32 8.28
CA HIS A 26 2.47 -3.74 7.47
C HIS A 26 3.50 -2.64 7.39
N VAL A 27 4.73 -2.91 7.83
CA VAL A 27 5.81 -1.91 7.84
C VAL A 27 6.59 -1.97 6.53
N LEU A 28 6.56 -0.86 5.78
CA LEU A 28 7.31 -0.68 4.54
C LEU A 28 8.71 -0.16 4.84
N ALA A 29 9.70 -1.05 4.84
CA ALA A 29 11.10 -0.71 5.13
C ALA A 29 11.63 0.40 4.19
N VAL A 30 11.27 0.32 2.90
CA VAL A 30 11.69 1.29 1.87
C VAL A 30 11.10 2.69 2.06
N LEU A 31 10.03 2.84 2.86
CA LEU A 31 9.41 4.14 3.17
C LEU A 31 9.80 4.66 4.56
N GLY A 32 10.96 4.24 5.06
CA GLY A 32 11.51 4.66 6.34
C GLY A 32 10.90 3.89 7.53
N GLY A 33 10.47 2.64 7.32
CA GLY A 33 9.88 1.81 8.37
C GLY A 33 8.50 2.30 8.82
N ARG A 34 7.72 2.86 7.89
CA ARG A 34 6.36 3.33 8.12
C ARG A 34 5.34 2.35 7.58
N THR A 35 4.16 2.32 8.19
CA THR A 35 3.01 1.64 7.59
C THR A 35 2.45 2.43 6.41
N PRO A 36 1.68 1.82 5.49
CA PRO A 36 1.03 2.55 4.40
C PRO A 36 0.25 3.78 4.88
N ALA A 37 -0.53 3.65 5.95
CA ALA A 37 -1.26 4.77 6.55
C ALA A 37 -0.30 5.89 6.99
N GLN A 38 0.74 5.55 7.74
CA GLN A 38 1.74 6.51 8.21
C GLN A 38 2.51 7.17 7.07
N ALA A 39 2.80 6.42 6.00
CA ALA A 39 3.49 6.96 4.83
C ALA A 39 2.61 8.00 4.12
N ILE A 40 1.33 7.71 3.94
CA ILE A 40 0.35 8.64 3.33
C ILE A 40 0.20 9.89 4.20
N GLU A 41 0.05 9.74 5.51
CA GLU A 41 -0.01 10.87 6.46
C GLU A 41 1.26 11.73 6.42
N ALA A 42 2.42 11.11 6.20
CA ALA A 42 3.70 11.79 6.02
C ALA A 42 3.85 12.47 4.63
N GLY A 43 2.83 12.40 3.77
CA GLY A 43 2.82 13.02 2.45
C GLY A 43 3.45 12.18 1.34
N VAL A 44 3.69 10.88 1.58
CA VAL A 44 4.11 9.97 0.51
C VAL A 44 2.95 9.74 -0.45
N GLU A 45 3.23 9.85 -1.75
CA GLU A 45 2.24 9.60 -2.79
C GLU A 45 1.65 8.18 -2.67
N PRO A 46 0.31 8.00 -2.70
CA PRO A 46 -0.29 6.67 -2.58
C PRO A 46 0.20 5.66 -3.63
N ARG A 47 0.65 6.16 -4.80
CA ARG A 47 1.25 5.33 -5.85
C ARG A 47 2.56 4.69 -5.42
N ASP A 48 3.39 5.41 -4.67
CA ASP A 48 4.66 4.88 -4.21
C ASP A 48 4.45 3.92 -3.04
N VAL A 49 3.44 4.16 -2.20
CA VAL A 49 2.98 3.22 -1.17
C VAL A 49 2.46 1.92 -1.78
N TRP A 50 1.63 2.01 -2.82
CA TRP A 50 1.15 0.85 -3.58
C TRP A 50 2.30 0.02 -4.16
N ARG A 51 3.25 0.67 -4.85
CA ARG A 51 4.42 -0.01 -5.41
C ARG A 51 5.28 -0.69 -4.35
N ALA A 52 5.43 -0.09 -3.19
CA ALA A 52 6.16 -0.68 -2.08
C ALA A 52 5.44 -1.94 -1.55
N LEU A 53 4.12 -1.91 -1.40
CA LEU A 53 3.33 -3.10 -1.07
C LEU A 53 3.43 -4.17 -2.15
N CYS A 54 3.29 -3.81 -3.42
CA CYS A 54 3.44 -4.74 -4.52
C CYS A 54 4.81 -5.42 -4.53
N ALA A 55 5.87 -4.68 -4.19
CA ALA A 55 7.21 -5.24 -4.08
C ALA A 55 7.34 -6.21 -2.90
N ASP A 56 6.80 -5.87 -1.72
CA ASP A 56 6.89 -6.71 -0.52
C ASP A 56 6.05 -8.00 -0.61
N PHE A 57 4.99 -7.99 -1.41
CA PHE A 57 4.07 -9.12 -1.61
C PHE A 57 4.23 -9.81 -2.97
N ASP A 58 5.31 -9.53 -3.70
CA ASP A 58 5.62 -10.13 -5.01
C ASP A 58 4.45 -10.04 -6.02
N VAL A 59 3.70 -8.94 -5.99
CA VAL A 59 2.61 -8.69 -6.96
C VAL A 59 3.25 -8.54 -8.35
N PRO A 60 2.72 -9.21 -9.39
CA PRO A 60 3.24 -9.09 -10.75
C PRO A 60 3.27 -7.64 -11.26
N ARG A 61 4.35 -7.27 -11.96
CA ARG A 61 4.65 -5.89 -12.39
C ARG A 61 3.62 -5.28 -13.35
N ASP A 62 2.87 -6.12 -14.05
CA ASP A 62 1.76 -5.74 -14.92
C ASP A 62 0.51 -5.32 -14.16
N GLN A 63 0.47 -5.51 -12.84
CA GLN A 63 -0.63 -5.18 -11.94
C GLN A 63 -0.31 -4.00 -10.98
N TRP A 64 0.75 -3.24 -11.26
CA TRP A 64 1.21 -2.11 -10.43
C TRP A 64 0.61 -0.77 -10.85
#